data_AF-A5KDG2-F1
#
_entry.id   AF-A5KDG2-F1
#
_cell.length_a   1.000
_cell.length_b   1.000
_cell.length_c   1.000
_cell.angle_alpha   90.00
_cell.angle_beta   90.00
_cell.angle_gamma   90.00
#
_symmetry.space_group_name_H-M   'P 1'
#
loop_
_entity.id
_entity.type
_entity.pdbx_description
1 polymer ?
#
loop_
_entity_poly.entity_id
_entity_poly.type
_entity_poly.pdbx_seq_one_letter_code
_entity_poly.pdbx_strand_id
1 'polypeptide(L)'
;MKKKFPICTLNHLYEYSIKELPSERFYQWLDDYFISIPQYYGDCNKLSDPYKDNEKIKRLCKKVVKYIKSKPFIPNIKHLKDHHCNLFNYWIYEQLVSYYENNSREPFHIFGNFLAILSELEPNLKDNKCTLDFNITMIQDREKIKKLYGYCVDYKSILENYKHSKEKCTKYHTYVQEKIQLYEEYQSLCASGDKINCPDYYEKLNPPIP
;
A
#
# COMPACT_ATOMS: atom_id res chain seq x y z
N MET A 1 -12.09 -25.73 6.99
CA MET A 1 -12.34 -26.16 5.59
C MET A 1 -11.49 -25.31 4.66
N LYS A 2 -10.51 -25.90 3.96
CA LYS A 2 -9.62 -25.22 3.00
C LYS A 2 -10.44 -24.87 1.74
N LYS A 3 -10.59 -23.59 1.40
CA LYS A 3 -11.26 -23.16 0.16
C LYS A 3 -10.23 -23.14 -0.98
N LYS A 4 -10.09 -24.26 -1.69
CA LYS A 4 -9.29 -24.32 -2.91
C LYS A 4 -9.88 -23.39 -3.99
N PHE A 5 -9.03 -22.62 -4.66
CA PHE A 5 -9.42 -21.91 -5.89
C PHE A 5 -9.93 -22.91 -6.95
N PRO A 6 -11.06 -22.65 -7.64
CA PRO A 6 -11.55 -23.54 -8.69
C PRO A 6 -10.68 -23.47 -9.94
N ILE A 7 -10.52 -24.64 -10.58
CA ILE A 7 -9.68 -24.85 -11.77
C ILE A 7 -10.36 -24.19 -12.99
N CYS A 8 -9.77 -23.12 -13.54
CA CYS A 8 -10.20 -22.49 -14.80
C CYS A 8 -9.54 -23.24 -15.98
N THR A 9 -10.28 -23.58 -17.03
CA THR A 9 -9.71 -24.22 -18.23
C THR A 9 -8.93 -23.19 -19.07
N LEU A 10 -7.62 -23.42 -19.16
CA LEU A 10 -6.60 -22.54 -19.74
C LEU A 10 -6.80 -22.34 -21.25
N ASN A 11 -6.69 -21.09 -21.74
CA ASN A 11 -6.19 -20.77 -23.08
C ASN A 11 -5.71 -19.30 -23.09
N HIS A 12 -4.44 -19.13 -23.45
CA HIS A 12 -3.68 -17.89 -23.65
C HIS A 12 -3.37 -16.99 -22.44
N LEU A 13 -2.07 -16.83 -22.18
CA LEU A 13 -1.43 -15.92 -21.24
C LEU A 13 -1.16 -14.58 -21.92
N TYR A 14 -1.73 -13.50 -21.38
CA TYR A 14 -1.32 -12.13 -21.64
C TYR A 14 -1.18 -11.44 -20.28
N GLU A 15 -0.10 -10.67 -20.11
CA GLU A 15 0.16 -9.84 -18.94
C GLU A 15 -0.84 -8.66 -18.96
N TYR A 16 -1.84 -8.70 -18.06
CA TYR A 16 -2.84 -7.65 -17.93
C TYR A 16 -2.88 -7.15 -16.48
N SER A 17 -2.63 -5.87 -16.26
CA SER A 17 -3.01 -5.18 -15.01
C SER A 17 -4.52 -5.26 -14.85
N ILE A 18 -4.97 -5.63 -13.64
CA ILE A 18 -6.38 -5.77 -13.34
C ILE A 18 -6.83 -4.47 -12.66
N LYS A 19 -7.00 -3.42 -13.47
CA LYS A 19 -7.41 -2.07 -13.03
C LYS A 19 -8.75 -2.03 -12.27
N GLU A 20 -9.44 -3.16 -12.14
CA GLU A 20 -10.65 -3.32 -11.32
C GLU A 20 -10.39 -3.76 -9.88
N LEU A 21 -9.16 -4.16 -9.53
CA LEU A 21 -8.81 -4.60 -8.18
C LEU A 21 -8.81 -3.44 -7.17
N PRO A 22 -9.31 -3.65 -5.95
CA PRO A 22 -9.33 -2.63 -4.90
C PRO A 22 -8.01 -1.90 -4.67
N SER A 23 -6.89 -2.63 -4.60
CA SER A 23 -5.57 -2.07 -4.35
C SER A 23 -5.09 -1.19 -5.52
N GLU A 24 -5.26 -1.66 -6.77
CA GLU A 24 -4.92 -0.90 -7.98
C GLU A 24 -5.78 0.36 -8.13
N ARG A 25 -7.10 0.24 -7.88
CA ARG A 25 -8.03 1.38 -7.94
C ARG A 25 -7.71 2.43 -6.88
N PHE A 26 -7.24 2.02 -5.71
CA PHE A 26 -6.83 2.96 -4.67
C PHE A 26 -5.62 3.80 -5.09
N TYR A 27 -4.62 3.19 -5.72
CA TYR A 27 -3.46 3.94 -6.21
C TYR A 27 -3.82 4.89 -7.35
N GLN A 28 -4.65 4.46 -8.30
CA GLN A 28 -5.17 5.35 -9.34
C GLN A 28 -5.96 6.52 -8.73
N TRP A 29 -6.80 6.23 -7.75
CA TRP A 29 -7.55 7.26 -7.05
C TRP A 29 -6.63 8.24 -6.29
N LEU A 30 -5.52 7.78 -5.70
CA LEU A 30 -4.54 8.68 -5.06
C LEU A 30 -3.90 9.62 -6.09
N ASP A 31 -3.53 9.10 -7.26
CA ASP A 31 -2.96 9.90 -8.33
C ASP A 31 -3.92 11.01 -8.74
N ASP A 32 -5.19 10.67 -8.97
CA ASP A 32 -6.27 11.62 -9.30
C ASP A 32 -6.52 12.63 -8.17
N TYR A 33 -6.61 12.14 -6.93
CA TYR A 33 -6.86 12.95 -5.73
C TYR A 33 -5.77 14.01 -5.48
N PHE A 34 -4.55 13.73 -5.95
CA PHE A 34 -3.41 14.63 -5.86
C PHE A 34 -3.12 15.42 -7.14
N ILE A 35 -3.93 15.31 -8.20
CA ILE A 35 -3.81 16.16 -9.41
C ILE A 35 -3.96 17.64 -9.03
N SER A 36 -4.99 17.97 -8.25
CA SER A 36 -5.23 19.35 -7.79
C SER A 36 -4.62 19.57 -6.40
N ILE A 37 -3.45 20.23 -6.34
CA ILE A 37 -2.88 20.77 -5.10
C ILE A 37 -2.61 22.26 -5.34
N PRO A 38 -3.40 23.16 -4.72
CA PRO A 38 -2.86 23.81 -3.51
C PRO A 38 -3.89 24.19 -2.43
N GLN A 39 -3.49 23.95 -1.17
CA GLN A 39 -3.63 24.94 -0.11
C GLN A 39 -2.36 24.84 0.73
N TYR A 40 -1.80 25.99 1.10
CA TYR A 40 -0.53 26.08 1.80
C TYR A 40 -0.63 25.35 3.15
N TYR A 41 -0.08 24.14 3.23
CA TYR A 41 0.13 23.44 4.51
C TYR A 41 1.46 23.91 5.08
N GLY A 42 1.41 25.03 5.80
CA GLY A 42 2.56 25.58 6.51
C GLY A 42 3.21 24.58 7.48
N ASP A 43 2.48 23.51 7.85
CA ASP A 43 3.00 22.36 8.59
C ASP A 43 4.27 21.78 7.95
N CYS A 44 4.34 21.74 6.61
CA CYS A 44 5.50 21.22 5.89
C CYS A 44 6.72 22.15 5.90
N ASN A 45 6.61 23.38 6.42
CA ASN A 45 7.77 24.24 6.67
C ASN A 45 8.56 23.78 7.91
N LYS A 46 7.97 22.90 8.74
CA LYS A 46 8.61 22.31 9.93
C LYS A 46 9.51 21.12 9.60
N LEU A 47 9.61 20.72 8.34
CA LEU A 47 10.61 19.74 7.91
C LEU A 47 12.00 20.18 8.40
N SER A 48 12.85 19.23 8.77
CA SER A 48 14.23 19.54 9.12
C SER A 48 15.05 19.92 7.89
N ASP A 49 16.19 20.57 8.10
CA ASP A 49 17.21 20.69 7.05
C ASP A 49 17.78 19.32 6.68
N PRO A 50 18.09 19.05 5.39
CA PRO A 50 17.89 19.92 4.23
C PRO A 50 16.50 19.77 3.56
N TYR A 51 15.61 18.93 4.12
CA TYR A 51 14.34 18.53 3.50
C TYR A 51 13.35 19.68 3.32
N LYS A 52 13.40 20.68 4.21
CA LYS A 52 12.54 21.87 4.15
C LYS A 52 12.76 22.75 2.92
N ASP A 53 13.93 22.64 2.30
CA ASP A 53 14.30 23.37 1.09
C ASP A 53 14.17 22.50 -0.18
N ASN A 54 13.88 21.21 -0.03
CA ASN A 54 13.66 20.31 -1.15
C ASN A 54 12.19 20.33 -1.60
N GLU A 55 11.92 20.96 -2.75
CA GLU A 55 10.57 21.10 -3.27
C GLU A 55 9.85 19.78 -3.58
N LYS A 56 10.56 18.70 -3.95
CA LYS A 56 9.95 17.36 -4.13
C LYS A 56 9.45 16.82 -2.80
N ILE A 57 10.27 16.92 -1.74
CA ILE A 57 9.92 16.44 -0.40
C ILE A 57 8.80 17.28 0.22
N LYS A 58 8.86 18.60 0.10
CA LYS A 58 7.76 19.49 0.52
C LYS A 58 6.46 19.16 -0.19
N ARG A 59 6.51 18.88 -1.49
CA ARG A 59 5.31 18.49 -2.27
C ARG A 59 4.73 17.18 -1.76
N LEU A 60 5.57 16.18 -1.47
CA LEU A 60 5.11 14.92 -0.88
C LEU A 60 4.54 15.11 0.53
N CYS A 61 5.21 15.88 1.39
CA CYS A 61 4.69 16.26 2.71
C CYS A 61 3.29 16.87 2.61
N LYS A 62 3.07 17.82 1.67
CA LYS A 62 1.76 18.44 1.45
C LYS A 62 0.69 17.41 1.07
N LYS A 63 1.03 16.39 0.27
CA LYS A 63 0.11 15.28 -0.07
C LYS A 63 -0.23 14.45 1.17
N VAL A 64 0.77 14.10 1.98
CA VAL A 64 0.59 13.39 3.25
C VAL A 64 -0.33 14.16 4.18
N VAL A 65 -0.01 15.43 4.47
CA VAL A 65 -0.81 16.27 5.36
C VAL A 65 -2.24 16.45 4.81
N LYS A 66 -2.41 16.68 3.50
CA LYS A 66 -3.74 16.78 2.87
C LYS A 66 -4.57 15.52 3.12
N TYR A 67 -4.01 14.33 2.85
CA TYR A 67 -4.74 13.08 3.00
C TYR A 67 -5.14 12.81 4.45
N ILE A 68 -4.21 13.04 5.38
CA ILE A 68 -4.45 12.83 6.82
C ILE A 68 -5.48 13.83 7.37
N LYS A 69 -5.45 15.11 6.95
CA LYS A 69 -6.38 16.14 7.45
C LYS A 69 -7.77 16.08 6.82
N SER A 70 -7.86 15.84 5.50
CA SER A 70 -9.12 16.00 4.76
C SER A 70 -10.06 14.80 4.84
N LYS A 71 -9.57 13.63 5.28
CA LYS A 71 -10.36 12.38 5.38
C LYS A 71 -11.18 12.12 4.10
N PRO A 72 -10.50 12.03 2.95
CA PRO A 72 -11.20 12.01 1.68
C PRO A 72 -12.11 10.80 1.58
N PHE A 73 -13.32 11.01 1.05
CA PHE A 73 -14.20 9.90 0.70
C PHE A 73 -13.57 9.09 -0.43
N ILE A 74 -13.34 7.80 -0.18
CA ILE A 74 -12.79 6.88 -1.19
C ILE A 74 -13.98 6.12 -1.81
N PRO A 75 -14.41 6.46 -3.03
CA PRO A 75 -15.65 5.96 -3.60
C PRO A 75 -15.58 4.47 -3.94
N ASN A 76 -16.61 3.71 -3.55
CA ASN A 76 -16.93 2.39 -4.10
C ASN A 76 -15.82 1.32 -4.05
N ILE A 77 -14.83 1.44 -3.16
CA ILE A 77 -13.84 0.37 -2.96
C ILE A 77 -14.25 -0.46 -1.75
N LYS A 78 -15.21 -1.37 -2.00
CA LYS A 78 -15.61 -2.42 -1.05
C LYS A 78 -14.34 -3.16 -0.59
N HIS A 79 -14.21 -3.45 0.70
CA HIS A 79 -13.03 -4.09 1.32
C HIS A 79 -11.78 -3.22 1.48
N LEU A 80 -11.80 -1.93 1.11
CA LEU A 80 -10.64 -1.05 1.30
C LEU A 80 -10.63 -0.30 2.64
N LYS A 81 -11.81 -0.15 3.27
CA LYS A 81 -11.99 0.78 4.40
C LYS A 81 -11.02 0.57 5.56
N ASP A 82 -10.59 -0.66 5.82
CA ASP A 82 -9.67 -0.99 6.91
C ASP A 82 -8.20 -1.06 6.44
N HIS A 83 -7.96 -0.91 5.13
CA HIS A 83 -6.66 -1.13 4.49
C HIS A 83 -6.07 0.11 3.80
N HIS A 84 -6.88 1.14 3.56
CA HIS A 84 -6.47 2.34 2.81
C HIS A 84 -5.24 3.05 3.42
N CYS A 85 -5.06 2.98 4.74
CA CYS A 85 -3.93 3.61 5.41
C CYS A 85 -2.62 2.90 5.18
N ASN A 86 -2.62 1.58 5.26
CA ASN A 86 -1.41 0.81 4.97
C ASN A 86 -1.04 0.94 3.48
N LEU A 87 -2.02 0.88 2.57
CA LEU A 87 -1.76 1.14 1.15
C LEU A 87 -1.17 2.54 0.94
N PHE A 88 -1.67 3.54 1.66
CA PHE A 88 -1.13 4.89 1.61
C PHE A 88 0.31 4.96 2.13
N ASN A 89 0.64 4.23 3.21
CA ASN A 89 2.00 4.10 3.71
C ASN A 89 2.95 3.55 2.63
N TYR A 90 2.55 2.47 1.94
CA TYR A 90 3.32 1.94 0.81
C TYR A 90 3.52 2.96 -0.29
N TRP A 91 2.46 3.66 -0.67
CA TRP A 91 2.52 4.70 -1.70
C TRP A 91 3.51 5.80 -1.33
N ILE A 92 3.47 6.34 -0.09
CA ILE A 92 4.41 7.38 0.36
C ILE A 92 5.85 6.90 0.23
N TYR A 93 6.13 5.70 0.74
CA TYR A 93 7.50 5.21 0.78
C TYR A 93 8.05 4.94 -0.62
N GLU A 94 7.22 4.44 -1.55
CA GLU A 94 7.63 4.29 -2.95
C GLU A 94 7.99 5.61 -3.62
N GLN A 95 7.21 6.68 -3.35
CA GLN A 95 7.58 8.01 -3.83
C GLN A 95 8.96 8.40 -3.32
N LEU A 96 9.23 8.21 -2.02
CA LEU A 96 10.55 8.49 -1.45
C LEU A 96 11.66 7.67 -2.11
N VAL A 97 11.50 6.36 -2.24
CA VAL A 97 12.52 5.49 -2.87
C VAL A 97 12.80 5.91 -4.30
N SER A 98 11.76 6.24 -5.08
CA SER A 98 11.91 6.69 -6.46
C SER A 98 12.70 8.00 -6.60
N TYR A 99 12.75 8.83 -5.55
CA TYR A 99 13.53 10.07 -5.58
C TYR A 99 15.02 9.84 -5.34
N TYR A 100 15.40 8.67 -4.82
CA TYR A 100 16.76 8.38 -4.34
C TYR A 100 17.35 7.06 -4.90
N GLU A 101 16.82 6.53 -6.00
CA GLU A 101 17.39 5.39 -6.76
C GLU A 101 17.80 4.20 -5.87
N ASN A 102 16.93 3.81 -4.92
CA ASN A 102 17.14 2.72 -3.95
C ASN A 102 18.09 3.00 -2.77
N ASN A 103 18.55 4.23 -2.55
CA ASN A 103 19.15 4.61 -1.27
C ASN A 103 18.04 4.65 -0.20
N SER A 104 18.12 3.76 0.80
CA SER A 104 17.12 3.62 1.87
C SER A 104 17.28 4.64 3.02
N ARG A 105 18.44 5.30 3.13
CA ARG A 105 18.74 6.21 4.24
C ARG A 105 17.94 7.50 4.17
N GLU A 106 17.88 8.15 3.00
CA GLU A 106 17.12 9.40 2.84
C GLU A 106 15.61 9.17 3.02
N PRO A 107 14.98 8.17 2.38
CA PRO A 107 13.59 7.81 2.65
C PRO A 107 13.28 7.58 4.13
N PHE A 108 14.16 6.89 4.87
CA PHE A 108 14.00 6.66 6.31
C PHE A 108 13.91 7.99 7.09
N HIS A 109 14.87 8.89 6.90
CA HIS A 109 14.91 10.17 7.60
C HIS A 109 13.74 11.10 7.22
N ILE A 110 13.36 11.12 5.95
CA ILE A 110 12.23 11.93 5.47
C ILE A 110 10.90 11.39 6.02
N PHE A 111 10.72 10.07 6.05
CA PHE A 111 9.51 9.46 6.61
C PHE A 111 9.40 9.75 8.12
N GLY A 112 10.51 9.72 8.85
CA GLY A 112 10.57 10.15 10.26
C GLY A 112 10.19 11.63 10.45
N ASN A 113 10.61 12.51 9.54
CA ASN A 113 10.18 13.91 9.53
C ASN A 113 8.66 14.06 9.32
N PHE A 114 8.06 13.27 8.42
CA PHE A 114 6.61 13.29 8.23
C PHE A 114 5.87 12.86 9.49
N LEU A 115 6.35 11.83 10.18
CA LEU A 115 5.80 11.40 11.47
C LEU A 115 5.86 12.52 12.51
N ALA A 116 7.02 13.18 12.68
CA ALA A 116 7.18 14.27 13.63
C ALA A 116 6.17 15.42 13.37
N ILE A 117 6.01 15.82 12.10
CA ILE A 117 5.02 16.83 11.70
C ILE A 117 3.60 16.38 12.07
N LEU A 118 3.25 15.12 11.82
CA LEU A 118 1.92 14.59 12.13
C LEU A 118 1.67 14.47 13.63
N SER A 119 2.67 14.08 14.44
CA SER A 119 2.56 14.01 15.90
C SER A 119 2.27 15.37 16.53
N GLU A 120 2.85 16.45 16.00
CA GLU A 120 2.51 17.80 16.46
C GLU A 120 1.08 18.22 16.10
N LEU A 121 0.48 17.59 15.09
CA LEU A 121 -0.90 17.82 14.67
C LEU A 121 -1.91 17.00 15.48
N GLU A 122 -1.48 15.93 16.17
CA GLU A 122 -2.34 14.97 16.89
C GLU A 122 -3.38 15.57 17.84
N PRO A 123 -3.15 16.68 18.56
CA PRO A 123 -4.21 17.28 19.40
C PRO A 123 -5.50 17.57 18.62
N ASN A 124 -5.37 17.85 17.31
CA ASN A 124 -6.46 18.18 16.40
C ASN A 124 -6.92 16.99 15.53
N LEU A 125 -6.29 15.82 15.68
CA LEU A 125 -6.51 14.64 14.83
C LEU A 125 -7.10 13.45 15.61
N LYS A 126 -7.68 13.66 16.81
CA LYS A 126 -8.21 12.59 17.69
C LYS A 126 -9.19 11.60 17.04
N ASP A 127 -9.80 11.97 15.91
CA ASP A 127 -10.69 11.10 15.12
C ASP A 127 -10.06 10.57 13.82
N ASN A 128 -8.74 10.68 13.64
CA ASN A 128 -8.03 10.23 12.45
C ASN A 128 -7.73 8.73 12.54
N LYS A 129 -8.34 7.96 11.63
CA LYS A 129 -8.13 6.51 11.51
C LYS A 129 -6.86 6.13 10.75
N CYS A 130 -6.11 7.11 10.25
CA CYS A 130 -4.97 6.87 9.37
C CYS A 130 -3.67 7.29 10.02
N THR A 131 -2.85 6.29 10.33
CA THR A 131 -1.55 6.46 10.98
C THR A 131 -0.45 6.05 10.02
N LEU A 132 0.62 6.82 9.99
CA LEU A 132 1.82 6.40 9.28
C LEU A 132 2.55 5.34 10.10
N ASP A 133 2.95 4.25 9.46
CA ASP A 133 3.65 3.14 10.08
C ASP A 133 5.14 3.21 9.75
N PHE A 134 5.96 3.56 10.74
CA PHE A 134 7.40 3.65 10.58
C PHE A 134 8.05 2.30 10.23
N ASN A 135 7.42 1.17 10.58
CA ASN A 135 7.98 -0.15 10.31
C ASN A 135 8.21 -0.39 8.81
N ILE A 136 7.46 0.32 7.94
CA ILE A 136 7.65 0.23 6.49
C ILE A 136 9.08 0.59 6.06
N THR A 137 9.78 1.43 6.82
CA THR A 137 11.15 1.84 6.49
C THR A 137 12.17 0.72 6.73
N MET A 138 11.82 -0.29 7.53
CA MET A 138 12.70 -1.41 7.91
C MET A 138 12.53 -2.66 7.05
N ILE A 139 11.45 -2.74 6.26
CA ILE A 139 11.17 -3.88 5.38
C ILE A 139 12.20 -3.93 4.24
N GLN A 140 12.96 -5.02 4.13
CA GLN A 140 13.96 -5.20 3.08
C GLN A 140 13.28 -5.41 1.72
N ASP A 141 12.47 -6.46 1.59
CA ASP A 141 11.75 -6.80 0.35
C ASP A 141 10.39 -6.09 0.26
N ARG A 142 10.38 -4.76 0.38
CA ARG A 142 9.15 -3.95 0.45
C ARG A 142 8.24 -4.13 -0.75
N GLU A 143 8.79 -4.27 -1.96
CA GLU A 143 8.01 -4.46 -3.18
C GLU A 143 7.17 -5.75 -3.13
N LYS A 144 7.79 -6.85 -2.69
CA LYS A 144 7.10 -8.14 -2.54
C LYS A 144 6.07 -8.11 -1.41
N ILE A 145 6.42 -7.50 -0.26
CA ILE A 145 5.45 -7.31 0.83
C ILE A 145 4.25 -6.46 0.36
N LYS A 146 4.47 -5.39 -0.39
CA LYS A 146 3.38 -4.58 -0.97
C LYS A 146 2.51 -5.43 -1.89
N LYS A 147 3.12 -6.26 -2.75
CA LYS A 147 2.39 -7.18 -3.65
C LYS A 147 1.52 -8.17 -2.87
N LEU A 148 2.00 -8.70 -1.76
CA LEU A 148 1.23 -9.58 -0.86
C LEU A 148 0.12 -8.84 -0.12
N TYR A 149 0.41 -7.63 0.36
CA TYR A 149 -0.58 -6.76 0.98
C TYR A 149 -1.73 -6.48 0.00
N GLY A 150 -1.40 -6.07 -1.23
CA GLY A 150 -2.37 -5.81 -2.29
C GLY A 150 -3.27 -7.02 -2.54
N TYR A 151 -2.68 -8.21 -2.65
CA TYR A 151 -3.44 -9.47 -2.77
C TYR A 151 -4.46 -9.67 -1.63
N CYS A 152 -4.08 -9.36 -0.38
CA CYS A 152 -4.99 -9.50 0.76
C CYS A 152 -6.21 -8.56 0.64
N VAL A 153 -5.99 -7.33 0.18
CA VAL A 153 -7.08 -6.38 -0.07
C VAL A 153 -7.95 -6.85 -1.24
N ASP A 154 -7.33 -7.41 -2.26
CA ASP A 154 -7.97 -7.77 -3.52
C ASP A 154 -8.75 -9.09 -3.47
N TYR A 155 -8.36 -10.01 -2.57
CA TYR A 155 -8.82 -11.38 -2.56
C TYR A 155 -10.34 -11.51 -2.54
N LYS A 156 -11.03 -10.73 -1.71
CA LYS A 156 -12.49 -10.81 -1.64
C LYS A 156 -13.16 -10.33 -2.92
N SER A 157 -12.66 -9.25 -3.52
CA SER A 157 -13.14 -8.78 -4.83
C SER A 157 -12.89 -9.80 -5.92
N ILE A 158 -11.74 -10.48 -5.89
CA ILE A 158 -11.44 -11.58 -6.82
C ILE A 158 -12.46 -12.72 -6.67
N LEU A 159 -12.71 -13.18 -5.43
CA LEU A 159 -13.68 -14.25 -5.16
C LEU A 159 -15.11 -13.91 -5.60
N GLU A 160 -15.49 -12.63 -5.49
CA GLU A 160 -16.80 -12.17 -5.93
C GLU A 160 -16.92 -12.10 -7.46
N ASN A 161 -15.82 -11.85 -8.19
CA ASN A 161 -15.86 -11.52 -9.61
C ASN A 161 -15.35 -12.61 -10.57
N TYR A 162 -14.62 -13.62 -10.10
CA TYR A 162 -13.96 -14.58 -11.02
C TYR A 162 -14.91 -15.41 -11.87
N LYS A 163 -16.15 -15.62 -11.42
CA LYS A 163 -17.18 -16.36 -12.14
C LYS A 163 -17.90 -15.56 -13.21
N HIS A 164 -17.69 -14.25 -13.28
CA HIS A 164 -18.45 -13.38 -14.18
C HIS A 164 -18.13 -13.62 -15.66
N SER A 165 -16.94 -14.09 -16.00
CA SER A 165 -16.59 -14.50 -17.36
C SER A 165 -15.39 -15.45 -17.38
N LYS A 166 -15.22 -16.19 -18.49
CA LYS A 166 -14.01 -17.01 -18.72
C LYS A 166 -12.74 -16.16 -18.70
N GLU A 167 -12.80 -14.97 -19.30
CA GLU A 167 -11.68 -14.01 -19.31
C GLU A 167 -11.29 -13.57 -17.89
N LYS A 168 -12.27 -13.21 -17.04
CA LYS A 168 -12.01 -12.85 -15.64
C LYS A 168 -11.45 -14.02 -14.85
N CYS A 169 -11.97 -15.24 -15.06
CA CYS A 169 -11.43 -16.47 -14.46
C CYS A 169 -9.94 -16.61 -14.77
N THR A 170 -9.55 -16.51 -16.05
CA THR A 170 -8.15 -16.62 -16.47
C THR A 170 -7.28 -15.52 -15.87
N LYS A 171 -7.72 -14.25 -15.93
CA LYS A 171 -6.96 -13.11 -15.39
C LYS A 171 -6.71 -13.26 -13.89
N TYR A 172 -7.75 -13.52 -13.12
CA TYR A 172 -7.59 -13.69 -11.68
C TYR A 172 -6.82 -14.95 -11.32
N HIS A 173 -6.98 -16.05 -12.06
CA HIS A 173 -6.19 -17.26 -11.83
C HIS A 173 -4.69 -16.97 -11.97
N THR A 174 -4.27 -16.29 -13.05
CA THR A 174 -2.86 -15.88 -13.23
C THR A 174 -2.41 -14.97 -12.09
N TYR A 175 -3.19 -13.93 -11.77
CA TYR A 175 -2.88 -13.03 -10.65
C TYR A 175 -2.70 -13.78 -9.34
N VAL A 176 -3.62 -14.69 -8.98
CA VAL A 176 -3.53 -15.45 -7.73
C VAL A 176 -2.31 -16.37 -7.74
N GLN A 177 -2.03 -17.10 -8.82
CA GLN A 177 -0.86 -17.99 -8.94
C GLN A 177 0.46 -17.28 -8.62
N GLU A 178 0.66 -16.07 -9.15
CA GLU A 178 1.84 -15.25 -8.84
C GLU A 178 1.93 -14.89 -7.35
N LYS A 179 0.79 -14.66 -6.69
CA LYS A 179 0.73 -14.35 -5.25
C LYS A 179 0.93 -15.59 -4.37
N ILE A 180 0.57 -16.79 -4.84
CA ILE A 180 0.84 -18.05 -4.11
C ILE A 180 2.33 -18.21 -3.89
N GLN A 181 3.13 -18.06 -4.95
CA GLN A 181 4.58 -18.23 -4.87
C GLN A 181 5.21 -17.26 -3.88
N LEU A 182 4.80 -15.98 -3.93
CA LEU A 182 5.21 -14.97 -2.96
C LEU A 182 4.75 -15.34 -1.54
N TYR A 183 3.54 -15.86 -1.38
CA TYR A 183 3.01 -16.23 -0.07
C TYR A 183 3.82 -17.35 0.58
N GLU A 184 4.16 -18.39 -0.18
CA GLU A 184 4.96 -19.53 0.29
C GLU A 184 6.38 -19.11 0.67
N GLU A 185 7.01 -18.23 -0.11
CA GLU A 185 8.32 -17.64 0.19
C GLU A 185 8.31 -16.95 1.57
N TYR A 186 7.34 -16.06 1.78
CA TYR A 186 7.21 -15.33 3.05
C TYR A 186 6.76 -16.19 4.22
N GLN A 187 5.92 -17.20 3.98
CA GLN A 187 5.52 -18.13 5.02
C GLN A 187 6.75 -18.84 5.61
N SER A 188 7.67 -19.25 4.75
CA SER A 188 8.93 -19.88 5.14
C SER A 188 9.84 -18.93 5.93
N LEU A 189 9.99 -17.69 5.46
CA LEU A 189 10.77 -16.64 6.15
C LEU A 189 10.19 -16.26 7.52
N CYS A 190 8.86 -16.15 7.61
CA CYS A 190 8.17 -15.90 8.87
C CYS A 190 8.33 -17.06 9.86
N ALA A 191 8.20 -18.30 9.38
CA ALA A 191 8.33 -19.49 10.21
C ALA A 191 9.74 -19.69 10.78
N SER A 192 10.77 -19.16 10.11
CA SER A 192 12.15 -19.20 10.60
C SER A 192 12.46 -18.14 11.66
N GLY A 193 11.51 -17.25 11.96
CA GLY A 193 11.65 -16.19 12.97
C GLY A 193 12.28 -14.90 12.46
N ASP A 194 12.39 -14.70 11.15
CA ASP A 194 12.86 -13.44 10.56
C ASP A 194 11.80 -12.34 10.70
N LYS A 195 11.82 -11.65 11.86
CA LYS A 195 10.89 -10.56 12.17
C LYS A 195 11.05 -9.32 11.30
N ILE A 196 12.19 -9.15 10.63
CA ILE A 196 12.44 -7.99 9.77
C ILE A 196 11.70 -8.17 8.44
N ASN A 197 11.74 -9.39 7.91
CA ASN A 197 11.07 -9.75 6.66
C ASN A 197 9.67 -10.33 6.86
N CYS A 198 9.30 -10.61 8.11
CA CYS A 198 7.94 -10.94 8.52
C CYS A 198 7.31 -9.77 9.27
N PRO A 199 6.75 -8.77 8.57
CA PRO A 199 6.08 -7.67 9.25
C PRO A 199 4.91 -8.22 10.08
N ASP A 200 4.68 -7.69 11.29
CA ASP A 200 3.55 -8.05 12.18
C ASP A 200 2.19 -8.09 11.46
N TYR A 201 2.09 -7.36 10.35
CA TYR A 201 0.94 -7.34 9.48
C TYR A 201 0.66 -8.69 8.79
N TYR A 202 1.68 -9.49 8.44
CA TYR A 202 1.51 -10.82 7.83
C TYR A 202 0.76 -11.78 8.77
N GLU A 203 1.10 -11.79 10.06
CA GLU A 203 0.38 -12.58 11.07
C GLU A 203 -1.05 -12.07 11.27
N LYS A 204 -1.24 -10.74 11.28
CA LYS A 204 -2.57 -10.11 11.45
C LYS A 204 -3.49 -10.25 10.25
N LEU A 205 -2.91 -10.40 9.04
CA LEU A 205 -3.65 -10.49 7.80
C LEU A 205 -4.49 -11.75 7.69
N ASN A 206 -4.07 -12.85 8.32
CA ASN A 206 -4.59 -14.19 8.06
C ASN A 206 -4.90 -14.37 6.57
N PRO A 207 -3.89 -14.15 5.69
CA PRO A 207 -4.12 -14.14 4.27
C PRO A 207 -4.77 -15.47 3.89
N PRO A 208 -5.85 -15.44 3.11
CA PRO A 208 -6.57 -16.64 2.76
C PRO A 208 -5.62 -17.59 2.06
N ILE A 209 -5.47 -18.77 2.64
CA ILE A 209 -4.66 -19.85 2.09
C ILE A 209 -5.16 -20.09 0.65
N PRO A 210 -4.31 -19.95 -0.37
CA PRO A 210 -4.68 -20.16 -1.75
C PRO A 210 -5.27 -21.55 -2.06
#